data_AF-A0A7M1QXR8-F1
#
_entry.id   AF-A0A7M1QXR8-F1
#
_cell.length_a   1.000
_cell.length_b   1.000
_cell.length_c   1.000
_cell.angle_alpha   90.00
_cell.angle_beta   90.00
_cell.angle_gamma   90.00
#
_symmetry.space_group_name_H-M   'P 1'
#
loop_
_entity.id
_entity.type
_entity.pdbx_description
1 polymer ?
#
loop_
_entity_poly.entity_id
_entity_poly.type
_entity_poly.pdbx_seq_one_letter_code
_entity_poly.pdbx_strand_id
1 'polypeptide(L)' 'MNHRKRLGLTQEQVALEADINRNHYQLLEYGRADRKSNNPANPRLNTLIKLARVFDCSVADLLRQALEDYDTMENLTKAS' A
#
# COMPACT_ATOMS: atom_id res chain seq x y z
N MET A 1 10.75 0.55 5.72
CA MET A 1 10.76 2.01 5.42
C MET A 1 9.80 2.28 4.25
N ASN A 2 9.04 3.38 4.25
CA ASN A 2 7.98 3.67 3.27
C ASN A 2 8.56 4.20 1.93
N HIS A 3 8.11 3.65 0.77
CA HIS A 3 8.62 3.99 -0.58
C HIS A 3 8.62 5.49 -0.86
N ARG A 4 7.51 6.17 -0.54
CA ARG A 4 7.36 7.61 -0.73
C ARG A 4 8.44 8.41 0.01
N LYS A 5 8.72 8.03 1.27
CA LYS A 5 9.72 8.73 2.09
C LYS A 5 11.14 8.58 1.55
N ARG A 6 11.47 7.44 0.93
CA ARG A 6 12.78 7.23 0.29
C ARG A 6 12.97 8.10 -0.96
N LEU A 7 11.90 8.32 -1.71
CA LEU A 7 11.89 9.13 -2.93
C LEU A 7 11.68 10.63 -2.66
N GLY A 8 11.52 11.04 -1.40
CA GLY A 8 11.30 12.45 -1.04
C GLY A 8 9.95 13.01 -1.51
N LEU A 9 9.00 12.16 -1.89
CA LEU A 9 7.73 12.60 -2.47
C LEU A 9 6.71 13.00 -1.37
N THR A 10 5.89 13.99 -1.66
CA THR A 10 4.69 14.30 -0.86
C THR A 10 3.55 13.35 -1.22
N GLN A 11 2.53 13.26 -0.36
CA GLN A 11 1.34 12.46 -0.66
C GLN A 11 0.56 13.01 -1.85
N GLU A 12 0.64 14.32 -2.09
CA GLU A 12 -0.01 14.98 -3.21
C GLU A 12 0.70 14.68 -4.53
N GLN A 13 2.05 14.68 -4.54
CA GLN A 13 2.84 14.28 -5.71
C GLN A 13 2.54 12.85 -6.13
N VAL A 14 2.55 11.90 -5.17
CA VAL A 14 2.24 10.49 -5.50
C VAL A 14 0.83 10.33 -6.05
N ALA A 15 -0.15 11.00 -5.44
CA ALA A 15 -1.53 10.93 -5.88
C ALA A 15 -1.71 11.50 -7.29
N LEU A 16 -1.06 12.63 -7.58
CA LEU A 16 -1.06 13.28 -8.89
C LEU A 16 -0.42 12.39 -9.95
N GLU A 17 0.78 11.86 -9.71
CA GLU A 17 1.52 11.01 -10.66
C GLU A 17 0.84 9.65 -10.89
N ALA A 18 0.23 9.08 -9.85
CA ALA A 18 -0.56 7.85 -9.97
C ALA A 18 -1.97 8.08 -10.56
N ASP A 19 -2.36 9.33 -10.78
CA ASP A 19 -3.72 9.69 -11.24
C ASP A 19 -4.78 9.06 -10.32
N ILE A 20 -4.69 9.36 -9.01
CA ILE A 20 -5.64 8.95 -7.98
C ILE A 20 -5.95 10.10 -7.03
N ASN A 21 -7.08 10.03 -6.33
CA ASN A 21 -7.43 11.02 -5.33
C ASN A 21 -6.43 11.00 -4.15
N ARG A 22 -5.96 12.18 -3.71
CA ARG A 22 -5.03 12.32 -2.57
C ARG A 22 -5.53 11.66 -1.28
N ASN A 23 -6.82 11.80 -0.96
CA ASN A 23 -7.41 11.14 0.21
C ASN A 23 -7.42 9.61 0.06
N HIS A 24 -7.63 9.10 -1.15
CA HIS A 24 -7.52 7.67 -1.43
C HIS A 24 -6.09 7.18 -1.21
N TYR A 25 -5.08 7.90 -1.74
CA TYR A 25 -3.68 7.57 -1.47
C TYR A 25 -3.34 7.61 0.03
N GLN A 26 -3.80 8.63 0.76
CA GLN A 26 -3.60 8.72 2.22
C GLN A 26 -4.14 7.49 2.94
N LEU A 27 -5.37 7.07 2.62
CA LEU A 27 -5.99 5.88 3.22
C LEU A 27 -5.17 4.61 2.95
N LEU A 28 -4.70 4.44 1.71
CA LEU A 28 -3.83 3.33 1.36
C LEU A 28 -2.49 3.36 2.10
N GLU A 29 -1.86 4.53 2.24
CA GLU A 29 -0.60 4.68 2.97
C GLU A 29 -0.74 4.36 4.46
N TYR A 30 -1.93 4.58 5.04
CA TYR A 30 -2.26 4.18 6.41
C TYR A 30 -2.81 2.75 6.53
N GLY A 31 -2.97 2.02 5.42
CA GLY A 31 -3.52 0.67 5.42
C GLY A 31 -5.02 0.60 5.77
N ARG A 32 -5.79 1.66 5.52
CA ARG A 32 -7.22 1.75 5.88
C ARG A 32 -8.14 1.80 4.67
N ALA A 33 -9.29 1.12 4.73
CA ALA A 33 -10.33 1.22 3.71
C ALA A 33 -11.08 2.56 3.77
N ASP A 34 -11.31 3.07 4.99
CA ASP A 34 -11.94 4.37 5.21
C ASP A 34 -11.47 5.01 6.53
N ARG A 35 -11.96 6.22 6.85
CA ARG A 35 -11.53 6.97 8.04
C ARG A 35 -12.27 6.60 9.32
N LYS A 36 -13.42 5.94 9.21
CA LYS A 36 -14.38 5.66 10.29
C LYS A 36 -14.24 4.23 10.80
N SER A 37 -14.09 3.27 9.89
CA SER A 37 -13.83 1.88 10.20
C SER A 37 -12.33 1.64 10.23
N ASN A 38 -11.86 0.87 11.21
CA ASN A 38 -10.48 0.40 11.23
C ASN A 38 -10.28 -0.79 10.27
N ASN A 39 -11.08 -0.87 9.20
CA ASN A 39 -11.02 -1.96 8.26
C ASN A 39 -9.73 -1.85 7.43
N PRO A 40 -9.03 -2.97 7.19
CA PRO A 40 -7.85 -2.99 6.34
C PRO A 40 -8.15 -2.48 4.93
N ALA A 41 -7.21 -1.74 4.35
CA ALA A 41 -7.29 -1.37 2.93
C ALA A 41 -7.28 -2.62 2.03
N ASN A 42 -8.12 -2.60 0.99
CA ASN A 42 -8.08 -3.59 -0.10
C ASN A 42 -7.93 -2.87 -1.46
N PRO A 43 -6.71 -2.42 -1.81
CA PRO A 43 -6.46 -1.75 -3.07
C PRO A 43 -6.71 -2.68 -4.26
N ARG A 44 -7.33 -2.15 -5.31
CA ARG A 44 -7.47 -2.82 -6.60
C ARG A 44 -6.09 -3.02 -7.23
N LEU A 45 -5.91 -4.09 -8.00
CA LEU A 45 -4.64 -4.37 -8.71
C LEU A 45 -4.17 -3.20 -9.60
N ASN A 46 -5.09 -2.51 -10.29
CA ASN A 46 -4.77 -1.30 -11.06
C ASN A 46 -4.11 -0.22 -10.20
N THR A 47 -4.62 0.03 -9.00
CA THR A 47 -4.03 1.01 -8.08
C THR A 47 -2.62 0.61 -7.67
N LEU A 48 -2.38 -0.68 -7.41
CA LEU A 48 -1.04 -1.19 -7.11
C LEU A 48 -0.08 -0.98 -8.28
N ILE A 49 -0.53 -1.26 -9.52
CA ILE A 49 0.28 -1.04 -10.74
C ILE A 49 0.61 0.44 -10.90
N LYS A 50 -0.36 1.34 -10.73
CA LYS A 50 -0.15 2.80 -10.78
C LYS A 50 0.91 3.26 -9.78
N LEU A 51 0.80 2.81 -8.52
CA LEU A 51 1.76 3.15 -7.47
C LEU A 51 3.14 2.54 -7.72
N ALA A 52 3.22 1.31 -8.24
CA ALA A 52 4.48 0.65 -8.56
C ALA A 52 5.28 1.45 -9.60
N ARG A 53 4.59 2.03 -10.60
CA ARG A 53 5.21 2.92 -11.59
C ARG A 53 5.74 4.21 -10.96
N VAL A 54 4.97 4.86 -10.07
CA VAL A 54 5.43 6.08 -9.37
C VAL A 54 6.65 5.80 -8.51
N PHE A 55 6.70 4.64 -7.87
CA PHE A 55 7.78 4.27 -6.97
C PHE A 55 8.96 3.55 -7.62
N ASP A 56 8.94 3.43 -8.95
CA ASP A 56 9.97 2.74 -9.75
C ASP A 56 10.34 1.35 -9.18
N CYS A 57 9.31 0.53 -8.95
CA CYS A 57 9.48 -0.82 -8.41
C CYS A 57 8.43 -1.80 -8.96
N SER A 58 8.57 -3.09 -8.65
CA SER A 58 7.57 -4.07 -9.03
C SER A 58 6.36 -4.06 -8.07
N VAL A 59 5.21 -4.55 -8.53
CA VAL A 59 4.04 -4.78 -7.65
C VAL A 59 4.39 -5.77 -6.53
N ALA A 60 5.26 -6.75 -6.80
CA ALA A 60 5.73 -7.69 -5.79
C ALA A 60 6.53 -6.99 -4.68
N ASP A 61 7.37 -6.00 -5.02
CA ASP A 61 8.09 -5.20 -4.03
C ASP A 61 7.14 -4.41 -3.11
N LEU A 62 6.05 -3.87 -3.67
CA LEU A 62 5.03 -3.17 -2.88
C LEU A 62 4.30 -4.07 -1.90
N LEU A 63 4.09 -5.34 -2.29
CA LEU A 63 3.36 -6.32 -1.49
C LEU A 63 4.24 -7.13 -0.53
N ARG A 64 5.57 -7.03 -0.64
CA ARG A 64 6.51 -7.89 0.12
C ARG A 64 6.18 -7.97 1.61
N GLN A 65 6.04 -6.83 2.28
CA GLN A 65 5.72 -6.81 3.72
C GLN A 65 4.35 -7.44 4.00
N ALA A 66 3.34 -7.15 3.18
CA ALA A 66 2.00 -7.71 3.37
C ALA A 66 1.97 -9.23 3.17
N LEU A 67 2.78 -9.76 2.25
CA LEU A 67 2.96 -11.20 2.05
C LEU A 67 3.66 -11.85 3.25
N GLU A 68 4.74 -11.24 3.75
CA GLU A 68 5.45 -11.70 4.96
C GLU A 68 4.53 -11.71 6.20
N ASP A 69 3.71 -10.67 6.37
CA ASP A 69 2.74 -10.57 7.46
C ASP A 69 1.67 -11.67 7.34
N TYR A 70 1.16 -11.90 6.12
CA TYR A 70 0.17 -12.95 5.84
C TYR A 70 0.72 -14.35 6.15
N ASP A 71 1.92 -14.66 5.65
CA ASP A 71 2.58 -15.95 5.90
C ASP A 71 2.83 -16.16 7.40
N THR A 72 3.22 -15.11 8.12
CA THR A 72 3.41 -15.16 9.59
C THR A 72 2.10 -15.49 10.31
N MET A 73 0.99 -14.83 9.93
CA MET A 73 -0.33 -15.09 10.53
C MET A 73 -0.84 -16.50 10.20
N GLU A 74 -0.64 -16.98 8.97
CA GLU A 74 -1.03 -18.32 8.56
C GLU A 74 -0.27 -19.39 9.35
N ASN A 75 1.04 -19.20 9.55
CA ASN A 75 1.88 -20.13 10.32
C ASN A 75 1.51 -20.18 11.82
N LEU A 76 1.17 -19.04 12.44
CA LEU A 76 0.67 -18.99 13.81
C LEU A 76 -0.67 -19.73 13.97
N THR A 77 -1.52 -19.65 12.95
CA THR A 77 -2.82 -20.33 12.94
C THR A 77 -2.68 -21.84 12.78
N LYS A 78 -1.68 -22.32 12.02
CA LYS A 78 -1.38 -23.75 11.84
C LYS A 78 -0.66 -24.40 13.02
N ALA A 79 0.01 -23.60 13.85
CA ALA A 79 0.74 -24.07 15.03
C ALA A 79 -0.11 -24.13 16.32
N SER A 80 -1.36 -23.65 16.25
CA SER A 80 -2.36 -23.63 17.33
C SER A 80 -3.37 -24.77 17.17
#